data_AF-A0A5D2VA09-F1
#
_entry.id   AF-A0A5D2VA09-F1
#
_cell.length_a   1.000
_cell.length_b   1.000
_cell.length_c   1.000
_cell.angle_alpha   90.00
_cell.angle_beta   90.00
_cell.angle_gamma   90.00
#
_symmetry.space_group_name_H-M   'P 1'
#
loop_
_entity.id
_entity.type
_entity.pdbx_description
1 polymer ?
#
loop_
_entity_poly.entity_id
_entity_poly.type
_entity_poly.pdbx_seq_one_letter_code
_entity_poly.pdbx_strand_id
1 'polypeptide(L)'
;MKSQGIQCSDTLDFIDCPQQGISVGALSDLHEGDVVAKIPKTACLTIKTSGAREMIESAGLDGHLGLSVALMYEKSLAQDSPWAGYLQLLPPQECLPLVWTLGEVDSLLSGTELHKAIKEDKTLMYEDWKENILPLVYSAPQSLNPSSFSVKEYFAARSLIASRSFQIDEYHGFGMVPLADLFNHKTGAEDVHFTSVSPNQEYEDDVDSENGDNNELSKISGHDKRDSTCENSYIHSDSESDYSSVTGEDPMMLQMIMVREVKSGDEVFNTYGSLGNAALLHRYGFTEAHNPFDIVNIDLELVLKWGCSLFSSRYCRARLSLWRRINISGSIIHVISWILAFALQTRLVQTLA
;
A
#
# COMPACT_ATOMS: atom_id res chain seq x y z
N MET A 1 -14.76 -9.33 17.04
CA MET A 1 -15.24 -9.81 15.72
C MET A 1 -16.74 -10.05 15.72
N LYS A 2 -17.28 -11.12 16.36
CA LYS A 2 -18.73 -11.42 16.35
C LYS A 2 -19.63 -10.27 16.83
N SER A 3 -19.24 -9.56 17.88
CA SER A 3 -19.98 -8.39 18.40
C SER A 3 -20.04 -7.21 17.43
N GLN A 4 -19.12 -7.14 16.45
CA GLN A 4 -19.05 -6.10 15.42
C GLN A 4 -19.68 -6.55 14.10
N GLY A 5 -20.44 -7.67 14.10
CA GLY A 5 -21.11 -8.18 12.91
C GLY A 5 -20.21 -8.91 11.90
N ILE A 6 -18.92 -9.12 12.24
CA ILE A 6 -18.01 -9.90 11.40
C ILE A 6 -18.42 -11.37 11.41
N GLN A 7 -18.67 -11.90 10.22
CA GLN A 7 -19.00 -13.30 9.97
C GLN A 7 -17.73 -13.99 9.47
N CYS A 8 -17.34 -15.06 10.15
CA CYS A 8 -16.22 -15.92 9.76
C CYS A 8 -16.76 -17.33 9.60
N SER A 9 -16.32 -18.03 8.57
CA SER A 9 -16.64 -19.44 8.38
C SER A 9 -16.08 -20.27 9.54
N ASP A 10 -16.85 -21.26 10.00
CA ASP A 10 -16.41 -22.25 10.99
C ASP A 10 -15.39 -23.25 10.39
N THR A 11 -15.05 -23.11 9.10
CA THR A 11 -14.03 -23.89 8.40
C THR A 11 -12.62 -23.30 8.53
N LEU A 12 -12.45 -22.17 9.23
CA LEU A 12 -11.16 -21.55 9.49
C LEU A 12 -10.72 -21.75 10.95
N ASP A 13 -9.41 -21.91 11.16
CA ASP A 13 -8.75 -21.90 12.46
C ASP A 13 -7.75 -20.75 12.56
N PHE A 14 -7.54 -20.22 13.76
CA PHE A 14 -6.59 -19.14 14.02
C PHE A 14 -5.49 -19.65 14.94
N ILE A 15 -4.28 -19.77 14.42
CA ILE A 15 -3.14 -20.34 15.12
C ILE A 15 -2.21 -19.19 15.52
N ASP A 16 -2.04 -18.97 16.82
CA ASP A 16 -1.08 -18.00 17.35
C ASP A 16 0.26 -18.69 17.61
N CYS A 17 1.25 -18.34 16.78
CA CYS A 17 2.63 -18.78 16.91
C CYS A 17 3.48 -17.62 17.47
N PRO A 18 3.99 -17.69 18.71
CA PRO A 18 4.70 -16.58 19.36
C PRO A 18 5.89 -15.97 18.58
N GLN A 19 6.44 -16.71 17.62
CA GLN A 19 7.60 -16.30 16.81
C GLN A 19 7.23 -15.88 15.37
N GLN A 20 6.07 -16.32 14.87
CA GLN A 20 5.65 -16.15 13.47
C GLN A 20 4.39 -15.28 13.34
N GLY A 21 3.76 -14.93 14.46
CA GLY A 21 2.49 -14.23 14.48
C GLY A 21 1.31 -15.17 14.33
N ILE A 22 0.19 -14.61 13.91
CA ILE A 22 -1.06 -15.35 13.70
C ILE A 22 -1.07 -15.88 12.27
N SER A 23 -1.47 -17.14 12.09
CA SER A 23 -1.80 -17.73 10.79
C SER A 23 -3.25 -18.21 10.77
N VAL A 24 -3.81 -18.29 9.55
CA VAL A 24 -5.18 -18.75 9.32
C VAL A 24 -5.13 -20.11 8.63
N GLY A 25 -5.58 -21.16 9.30
CA GLY A 25 -5.59 -22.54 8.79
C GLY A 25 -6.98 -22.98 8.31
N ALA A 26 -7.02 -23.96 7.40
CA ALA A 26 -8.26 -24.60 6.97
C ALA A 26 -8.59 -25.82 7.85
N LEU A 27 -9.78 -25.84 8.47
CA LEU A 27 -10.28 -27.00 9.24
C LEU A 27 -10.89 -28.08 8.34
N SER A 28 -11.34 -27.71 7.15
CA SER A 28 -11.86 -28.60 6.11
C SER A 28 -11.35 -28.15 4.75
N ASP A 29 -11.51 -29.00 3.72
CA ASP A 29 -11.24 -28.59 2.34
C ASP A 29 -12.08 -27.36 1.98
N LEU A 30 -11.41 -26.32 1.47
CA LEU A 30 -11.99 -25.08 0.97
C LEU A 30 -11.93 -25.11 -0.55
N HIS A 31 -13.00 -24.66 -1.22
CA HIS A 31 -13.11 -24.66 -2.67
C HIS A 31 -13.13 -23.24 -3.21
N GLU A 32 -12.71 -23.09 -4.47
CA GLU A 32 -12.82 -21.83 -5.20
C GLU A 32 -14.27 -21.31 -5.18
N GLY A 33 -14.43 -20.03 -4.88
CA GLY A 33 -15.73 -19.35 -4.72
C GLY A 33 -16.32 -19.41 -3.31
N ASP A 34 -15.74 -20.18 -2.38
CA ASP A 34 -16.20 -20.19 -0.99
C ASP A 34 -15.98 -18.82 -0.33
N VAL A 35 -17.05 -18.22 0.21
CA VAL A 35 -16.95 -16.99 1.01
C VAL A 35 -16.60 -17.37 2.45
N VAL A 36 -15.35 -17.15 2.83
CA VAL A 36 -14.85 -17.55 4.16
C VAL A 36 -15.00 -16.46 5.22
N ALA A 37 -15.19 -15.21 4.82
CA ALA A 37 -15.57 -14.15 5.74
C ALA A 37 -16.40 -13.04 5.09
N LYS A 38 -17.26 -12.41 5.90
CA LYS A 38 -17.97 -11.17 5.57
C LYS A 38 -17.76 -10.15 6.69
N ILE A 39 -17.26 -8.97 6.33
CA ILE A 39 -16.81 -7.94 7.26
C ILE A 39 -17.59 -6.65 6.99
N PRO A 40 -18.43 -6.16 7.91
CA PRO A 40 -19.09 -4.87 7.72
C PRO A 40 -18.06 -3.74 7.59
N LYS A 41 -18.26 -2.82 6.65
CA LYS A 41 -17.38 -1.65 6.50
C LYS A 41 -17.31 -0.80 7.78
N THR A 42 -18.41 -0.76 8.55
CA THR A 42 -18.47 -0.10 9.87
C THR A 42 -17.60 -0.77 10.95
N ALA A 43 -17.23 -2.04 10.78
CA ALA A 43 -16.33 -2.74 11.69
C ALA A 43 -14.85 -2.46 11.40
N CYS A 44 -14.53 -1.88 10.23
CA CYS A 44 -13.16 -1.50 9.87
C CYS A 44 -12.73 -0.26 10.65
N LEU A 45 -11.44 -0.19 10.99
CA LEU A 45 -10.86 1.01 11.57
C LEU A 45 -10.39 1.93 10.44
N THR A 46 -11.11 3.03 10.25
CA THR A 46 -10.90 4.03 9.20
C THR A 46 -10.98 5.43 9.82
N ILE A 47 -10.64 6.46 9.06
CA ILE A 47 -10.92 7.85 9.47
C ILE A 47 -12.42 8.05 9.74
N LYS A 48 -13.29 7.46 8.91
CA LYS A 48 -14.75 7.67 8.96
C LYS A 48 -15.44 6.97 10.13
N THR A 49 -14.85 5.87 10.62
CA THR A 49 -15.42 5.04 11.69
C THR A 49 -14.82 5.36 13.05
N SER A 50 -13.59 5.89 13.12
CA SER A 50 -12.93 6.24 14.39
C SER A 50 -13.62 7.38 15.14
N GLY A 51 -13.53 7.36 16.47
CA GLY A 51 -13.97 8.45 17.33
C GLY A 51 -13.19 9.76 17.12
N ALA A 52 -12.00 9.71 16.48
CA ALA A 52 -11.21 10.88 16.13
C ALA A 52 -11.63 11.56 14.80
N ARG A 53 -12.66 11.05 14.12
CA ARG A 53 -13.08 11.52 12.80
C ARG A 53 -13.16 13.05 12.69
N GLU A 54 -13.93 13.69 13.57
CA GLU A 54 -14.16 15.14 13.50
C GLU A 54 -12.86 15.94 13.63
N MET A 55 -11.94 15.49 14.48
CA MET A 55 -10.63 16.11 14.68
C MET A 55 -9.76 15.98 13.43
N ILE A 56 -9.72 14.79 12.84
CA ILE A 56 -8.92 14.46 11.65
C ILE A 56 -9.45 15.27 10.44
N GLU A 57 -10.77 15.24 10.21
CA GLU A 57 -11.41 15.95 9.10
C GLU A 57 -11.31 17.48 9.25
N SER A 58 -11.47 18.01 10.46
CA SER A 58 -11.33 19.46 10.71
C SER A 58 -9.90 19.96 10.48
N ALA A 59 -8.91 19.08 10.65
CA ALA A 59 -7.52 19.37 10.37
C ALA A 59 -7.13 19.16 8.89
N GLY A 60 -8.06 18.66 8.07
CA GLY A 60 -7.80 18.38 6.66
C GLY A 60 -6.85 17.19 6.44
N LEU A 61 -6.75 16.27 7.40
CA LEU A 61 -5.92 15.08 7.25
C LEU A 61 -6.70 13.96 6.56
N ASP A 62 -6.07 13.30 5.60
CA ASP A 62 -6.63 12.19 4.84
C ASP A 62 -5.61 11.05 4.66
N GLY A 63 -6.00 10.04 3.87
CA GLY A 63 -5.17 8.90 3.51
C GLY A 63 -4.49 8.23 4.70
N HIS A 64 -3.24 7.83 4.50
CA HIS A 64 -2.45 7.16 5.51
C HIS A 64 -2.07 8.06 6.71
N LEU A 65 -1.96 9.38 6.52
CA LEU A 65 -1.64 10.31 7.59
C LEU A 65 -2.81 10.41 8.58
N GLY A 66 -4.03 10.64 8.07
CA GLY A 66 -5.24 10.65 8.88
C GLY A 66 -5.54 9.30 9.52
N LEU A 67 -5.35 8.20 8.79
CA LEU A 67 -5.51 6.84 9.34
C LEU A 67 -4.55 6.57 10.50
N SER A 68 -3.33 7.12 10.45
CA SER A 68 -2.37 7.01 11.55
C SER A 68 -2.87 7.69 12.81
N VAL A 69 -3.46 8.88 12.69
CA VAL A 69 -4.08 9.60 13.80
C VAL A 69 -5.26 8.81 14.37
N ALA A 70 -6.11 8.24 13.51
CA ALA A 70 -7.22 7.38 13.93
C ALA A 70 -6.73 6.15 14.73
N LEU A 71 -5.71 5.44 14.22
CA LEU A 71 -5.14 4.28 14.91
C LEU A 71 -4.51 4.66 16.26
N MET A 72 -3.76 5.75 16.31
CA MET A 72 -3.15 6.25 17.56
C MET A 72 -4.21 6.66 18.59
N TYR A 73 -5.28 7.31 18.14
CA TYR A 73 -6.41 7.67 18.98
C TYR A 73 -7.08 6.43 19.57
N GLU A 74 -7.46 5.45 18.75
CA GLU A 74 -8.13 4.24 19.23
C GLU A 74 -7.23 3.42 20.16
N LYS A 75 -5.91 3.33 19.88
CA LYS A 75 -4.95 2.72 20.81
C LYS A 75 -4.87 3.46 22.14
N SER A 76 -5.00 4.78 22.15
CA SER A 76 -4.96 5.59 23.37
C SER A 76 -6.15 5.34 24.31
N LEU A 77 -7.29 4.88 23.77
CA LEU A 77 -8.49 4.53 24.54
C LEU A 77 -8.39 3.17 25.23
N ALA A 78 -7.40 2.34 24.87
CA ALA A 78 -7.23 1.00 25.42
C ALA A 78 -8.53 0.17 25.37
N GLN A 79 -9.06 -0.24 26.53
CA GLN A 79 -10.28 -1.07 26.62
C GLN A 79 -11.57 -0.32 26.26
N ASP A 80 -11.54 1.01 26.23
CA ASP A 80 -12.69 1.83 25.85
C ASP A 80 -12.83 1.94 24.32
N SER A 81 -11.83 1.51 23.54
CA SER A 81 -11.93 1.47 22.08
C SER A 81 -12.90 0.38 21.63
N PRO A 82 -13.78 0.65 20.65
CA PRO A 82 -14.58 -0.39 19.98
C PRO A 82 -13.75 -1.51 19.34
N TRP A 83 -12.47 -1.24 19.07
CA TRP A 83 -11.49 -2.15 18.49
C TRP A 83 -10.53 -2.74 19.52
N ALA A 84 -10.74 -2.58 20.83
CA ALA A 84 -9.81 -3.08 21.86
C ALA A 84 -9.39 -4.55 21.65
N GLY A 85 -10.36 -5.42 21.34
CA GLY A 85 -10.12 -6.84 21.06
C GLY A 85 -9.38 -7.15 19.75
N TYR A 86 -9.39 -6.23 18.78
CA TYR A 86 -8.60 -6.31 17.55
C TYR A 86 -7.19 -5.73 17.77
N LEU A 87 -7.11 -4.54 18.40
CA LEU A 87 -5.85 -3.85 18.66
C LEU A 87 -4.90 -4.63 19.56
N GLN A 88 -5.42 -5.49 20.46
CA GLN A 88 -4.60 -6.37 21.28
C GLN A 88 -3.89 -7.50 20.49
N LEU A 89 -4.38 -7.82 19.29
CA LEU A 89 -3.76 -8.82 18.41
C LEU A 89 -2.59 -8.23 17.61
N LEU A 90 -2.60 -6.91 17.44
CA LEU A 90 -1.55 -6.23 16.69
C LEU A 90 -0.25 -6.21 17.50
N PRO A 91 0.91 -6.43 16.86
CA PRO A 91 2.18 -6.18 17.52
C PRO A 91 2.30 -4.68 17.86
N PRO A 92 3.21 -4.30 18.78
CA PRO A 92 3.44 -2.90 19.08
C PRO A 92 3.79 -2.08 17.83
N GLN A 93 4.58 -2.67 16.93
CA GLN A 93 5.00 -2.16 15.62
C GLN A 93 5.42 -3.35 14.75
N GLU A 94 5.46 -3.15 13.44
CA GLU A 94 6.00 -4.13 12.48
C GLU A 94 7.49 -3.91 12.25
N CYS A 95 8.21 -4.97 11.84
CA CYS A 95 9.66 -4.91 11.64
C CYS A 95 10.05 -4.31 10.28
N LEU A 96 9.55 -3.10 9.99
CA LEU A 96 9.89 -2.39 8.75
C LEU A 96 11.21 -1.62 8.89
N PRO A 97 11.99 -1.43 7.80
CA PRO A 97 13.17 -0.56 7.81
C PRO A 97 12.89 0.86 8.31
N LEU A 98 11.65 1.31 8.14
CA LEU A 98 11.17 2.59 8.63
C LEU A 98 11.33 2.76 10.15
N VAL A 99 11.23 1.68 10.94
CA VAL A 99 11.39 1.73 12.41
C VAL A 99 12.77 1.29 12.90
N TRP A 100 13.65 0.85 12.00
CA TRP A 100 15.05 0.53 12.34
C TRP A 100 15.84 1.77 12.73
N THR A 101 16.91 1.60 13.50
CA THR A 101 17.89 2.66 13.75
C THR A 101 18.63 3.04 12.46
N LEU A 102 19.17 4.26 12.40
CA LEU A 102 19.98 4.69 11.24
C LEU A 102 21.23 3.80 11.05
N GLY A 103 21.80 3.27 12.15
CA GLY A 103 22.93 2.35 12.09
C GLY A 103 22.58 0.99 11.47
N GLU A 104 21.38 0.46 11.76
CA GLU A 104 20.87 -0.75 11.11
C GLU A 104 20.62 -0.50 9.62
N VAL A 105 20.00 0.63 9.28
CA VAL A 105 19.81 1.03 7.87
C VAL A 105 21.15 1.13 7.14
N ASP A 106 22.16 1.76 7.75
CA ASP A 106 23.50 1.90 7.16
C ASP A 106 24.26 0.58 7.02
N SER A 107 24.09 -0.35 7.96
CA SER A 107 24.82 -1.62 7.94
C SER A 107 24.14 -2.69 7.09
N LEU A 108 22.81 -2.73 7.07
CA LEU A 108 22.03 -3.80 6.43
C LEU A 108 21.58 -3.47 5.01
N LEU A 109 21.31 -2.20 4.71
CA LEU A 109 20.75 -1.80 3.42
C LEU A 109 21.76 -1.16 2.48
N SER A 110 23.00 -0.93 2.91
CA SER A 110 24.04 -0.31 2.07
C SER A 110 24.18 -1.01 0.71
N GLY A 111 24.06 -0.23 -0.36
CA GLY A 111 24.12 -0.71 -1.75
C GLY A 111 22.79 -1.19 -2.33
N THR A 112 21.73 -1.24 -1.54
CA THR A 112 20.35 -1.43 -2.03
C THR A 112 19.69 -0.07 -2.31
N GLU A 113 18.64 -0.07 -3.11
CA GLU A 113 17.80 1.10 -3.37
C GLU A 113 17.13 1.64 -2.10
N LEU A 114 16.87 0.79 -1.12
CA LEU A 114 16.19 1.17 0.13
C LEU A 114 17.09 2.01 1.05
N HIS A 115 18.42 1.95 0.88
CA HIS A 115 19.34 2.63 1.80
C HIS A 115 19.07 4.13 1.91
N LYS A 116 18.90 4.78 0.75
CA LYS A 116 18.63 6.21 0.68
C LYS A 116 17.15 6.50 0.89
N ALA A 117 16.26 5.71 0.25
CA ALA A 117 14.81 5.89 0.34
C ALA A 117 14.32 5.88 1.79
N ILE A 118 14.73 4.90 2.61
CA ILE A 118 14.30 4.80 4.01
C ILE A 118 14.76 6.00 4.86
N LYS A 119 15.91 6.61 4.54
CA LYS A 119 16.36 7.80 5.26
C LYS A 119 15.52 9.01 4.90
N GLU A 120 15.18 9.17 3.63
CA GLU A 120 14.32 10.23 3.14
C GLU A 120 12.90 10.07 3.70
N ASP A 121 12.34 8.86 3.65
CA ASP A 121 11.04 8.53 4.24
C ASP A 121 10.98 8.86 5.74
N LYS A 122 12.03 8.49 6.49
CA LYS A 122 12.16 8.83 7.92
C LYS A 122 12.13 10.35 8.16
N THR A 123 12.79 11.13 7.31
CA THR A 123 12.80 12.59 7.41
C THR A 123 11.42 13.16 7.13
N LEU A 124 10.80 12.76 6.01
CA LEU A 124 9.46 13.22 5.62
C LEU A 124 8.42 12.86 6.69
N MET A 125 8.45 11.64 7.22
CA MET A 125 7.54 11.23 8.28
C MET A 125 7.74 12.01 9.58
N TYR A 126 8.98 12.37 9.93
CA TYR A 126 9.20 13.23 11.09
C TYR A 126 8.60 14.63 10.88
N GLU A 127 8.74 15.18 9.67
CA GLU A 127 8.15 16.46 9.27
C GLU A 127 6.62 16.38 9.31
N ASP A 128 6.02 15.35 8.73
CA ASP A 128 4.56 15.10 8.79
C ASP A 128 4.05 15.07 10.23
N TRP A 129 4.71 14.31 11.10
CA TRP A 129 4.34 14.26 12.51
C TRP A 129 4.43 15.63 13.18
N LYS A 130 5.53 16.36 12.95
CA LYS A 130 5.80 17.64 13.60
C LYS A 130 4.85 18.73 13.13
N GLU A 131 4.51 18.75 11.84
CA GLU A 131 3.71 19.80 11.22
C GLU A 131 2.21 19.53 11.28
N ASN A 132 1.79 18.25 11.28
CA ASN A 132 0.38 17.89 11.17
C ASN A 132 -0.18 17.23 12.44
N ILE A 133 0.57 16.33 13.08
CA ILE A 133 0.04 15.56 14.22
C ILE A 133 0.29 16.27 15.55
N LEU A 134 1.51 16.79 15.73
CA LEU A 134 1.90 17.46 16.97
C LEU A 134 0.98 18.65 17.30
N PRO A 135 0.55 19.51 16.34
CA PRO A 135 -0.41 20.58 16.63
C PRO A 135 -1.75 20.08 17.13
N LEU A 136 -2.26 18.94 16.65
CA LEU A 136 -3.54 18.36 17.09
C LEU A 136 -3.54 18.05 18.58
N VAL A 137 -2.42 17.55 19.09
CA VAL A 137 -2.24 17.24 20.52
C VAL A 137 -2.41 18.50 21.39
N TYR A 138 -1.98 19.66 20.89
CA TYR A 138 -2.07 20.93 21.61
C TYR A 138 -3.40 21.66 21.40
N SER A 139 -4.06 21.48 20.25
CA SER A 139 -5.33 22.13 19.93
C SER A 139 -6.57 21.35 20.38
N ALA A 140 -6.42 20.09 20.78
CA ALA A 140 -7.54 19.25 21.19
C ALA A 140 -8.26 19.82 22.43
N PRO A 141 -9.59 20.07 22.38
CA PRO A 141 -10.34 20.72 23.47
C PRO A 141 -10.34 19.97 24.81
N GLN A 142 -10.06 18.65 24.81
CA GLN A 142 -9.77 17.78 25.96
C GLN A 142 -9.36 16.39 25.44
N SER A 143 -8.62 15.61 26.26
CA SER A 143 -8.47 14.13 26.23
C SER A 143 -7.37 13.42 25.41
N LEU A 144 -6.58 14.07 24.55
CA LEU A 144 -5.44 13.37 23.95
C LEU A 144 -4.28 13.27 24.94
N ASN A 145 -3.84 12.04 25.23
CA ASN A 145 -2.62 11.82 25.99
C ASN A 145 -1.40 12.09 25.09
N PRO A 146 -0.56 13.11 25.37
CA PRO A 146 0.58 13.45 24.51
C PRO A 146 1.57 12.30 24.32
N SER A 147 1.67 11.38 25.29
CA SER A 147 2.54 10.20 25.16
C SER A 147 2.06 9.21 24.10
N SER A 148 0.75 9.09 23.90
CA SER A 148 0.13 8.27 22.84
C SER A 148 0.28 8.87 21.45
N PHE A 149 0.69 10.14 21.36
CA PHE A 149 0.91 10.86 20.11
C PHE A 149 2.38 11.26 19.88
N SER A 150 3.30 10.57 20.55
CA SER A 150 4.73 10.77 20.33
C SER A 150 5.16 10.35 18.92
N VAL A 151 6.30 10.85 18.45
CA VAL A 151 6.89 10.42 17.16
C VAL A 151 7.07 8.90 17.09
N LYS A 152 7.41 8.26 18.22
CA LYS A 152 7.57 6.81 18.27
C LYS A 152 6.25 6.09 17.99
N GLU A 153 5.15 6.55 18.60
CA GLU A 153 3.83 5.98 18.37
C GLU A 153 3.35 6.23 16.93
N TYR A 154 3.70 7.37 16.34
CA TYR A 154 3.41 7.64 14.92
C TYR A 154 4.15 6.68 13.99
N PHE A 155 5.44 6.46 14.19
CA PHE A 155 6.21 5.48 13.41
C PHE A 155 5.68 4.06 13.59
N ALA A 156 5.30 3.68 14.81
CA ALA A 156 4.67 2.40 15.09
C ALA A 156 3.33 2.25 14.35
N ALA A 157 2.46 3.26 14.40
CA ALA A 157 1.19 3.28 13.68
C ALA A 157 1.39 3.18 12.15
N ARG A 158 2.33 3.93 11.58
CA ARG A 158 2.68 3.86 10.16
C ARG A 158 3.19 2.48 9.75
N SER A 159 3.96 1.81 10.60
CA SER A 159 4.42 0.44 10.33
C SER A 159 3.28 -0.58 10.27
N LEU A 160 2.27 -0.43 11.14
CA LEU A 160 1.08 -1.28 11.12
C LEU A 160 0.20 -0.99 9.91
N ILE A 161 0.01 0.28 9.56
CA ILE A 161 -0.80 0.68 8.40
C ILE A 161 -0.17 0.20 7.09
N ALA A 162 1.13 0.39 6.92
CA ALA A 162 1.84 0.00 5.70
C ALA A 162 1.74 -1.50 5.40
N SER A 163 1.63 -2.32 6.44
CA SER A 163 1.62 -3.78 6.31
C SER A 163 0.23 -4.41 6.33
N ARG A 164 -0.78 -3.75 6.91
CA ARG A 164 -2.09 -4.36 7.23
C ARG A 164 -3.31 -3.61 6.68
N SER A 165 -3.13 -2.39 6.18
CA SER A 165 -4.28 -1.62 5.67
C SER A 165 -4.69 -2.06 4.27
N PHE A 166 -5.98 -1.94 3.98
CA PHE A 166 -6.59 -2.22 2.68
C PHE A 166 -7.31 -0.98 2.18
N GLN A 167 -7.37 -0.81 0.86
CA GLN A 167 -8.28 0.13 0.23
C GLN A 167 -9.71 -0.43 0.32
N ILE A 168 -10.61 0.29 0.99
CA ILE A 168 -12.00 -0.17 1.24
C ILE A 168 -12.92 0.33 0.14
N ASP A 169 -13.07 1.65 -0.02
CA ASP A 169 -13.85 2.29 -1.08
C ASP A 169 -13.53 3.79 -1.13
N GLU A 170 -14.18 4.54 -2.03
CA GLU A 170 -13.98 5.99 -2.15
C GLU A 170 -14.37 6.78 -0.89
N TYR A 171 -15.31 6.27 -0.09
CA TYR A 171 -15.81 6.99 1.08
C TYR A 171 -14.94 6.73 2.33
N HIS A 172 -14.55 5.48 2.55
CA HIS A 172 -13.74 5.04 3.68
C HIS A 172 -12.25 5.21 3.43
N GLY A 173 -11.80 5.18 2.16
CA GLY A 173 -10.40 5.18 1.78
C GLY A 173 -9.67 3.92 2.28
N PHE A 174 -8.43 4.11 2.73
CA PHE A 174 -7.65 3.06 3.40
C PHE A 174 -8.12 2.84 4.84
N GLY A 175 -8.10 1.58 5.27
CA GLY A 175 -8.45 1.20 6.63
C GLY A 175 -7.80 -0.10 7.09
N MET A 176 -7.73 -0.29 8.40
CA MET A 176 -7.38 -1.58 8.98
C MET A 176 -8.65 -2.44 9.01
N VAL A 177 -8.59 -3.63 8.41
CA VAL A 177 -9.75 -4.50 8.23
C VAL A 177 -9.59 -5.73 9.14
N PRO A 178 -10.22 -5.75 10.32
CA PRO A 178 -10.08 -6.88 11.24
C PRO A 178 -10.48 -8.18 10.56
N LEU A 179 -9.73 -9.25 10.85
CA LEU A 179 -9.82 -10.59 10.24
C LEU A 179 -9.16 -10.69 8.86
N ALA A 180 -9.37 -9.72 7.96
CA ALA A 180 -8.74 -9.77 6.63
C ALA A 180 -7.20 -9.64 6.71
N ASP A 181 -6.70 -8.82 7.63
CA ASP A 181 -5.27 -8.58 7.87
C ASP A 181 -4.55 -9.69 8.64
N LEU A 182 -5.22 -10.80 8.95
CA LEU A 182 -4.63 -11.99 9.58
C LEU A 182 -4.11 -12.99 8.55
N PHE A 183 -4.55 -12.91 7.30
CA PHE A 183 -4.11 -13.82 6.24
C PHE A 183 -2.73 -13.40 5.76
N ASN A 184 -1.75 -14.28 5.95
CA ASN A 184 -0.38 -14.05 5.53
C ASN A 184 -0.26 -14.03 4.00
N HIS A 185 0.82 -13.43 3.50
CA HIS A 185 1.10 -13.33 2.08
C HIS A 185 1.82 -14.56 1.53
N LYS A 186 1.49 -14.89 0.28
CA LYS A 186 2.29 -15.77 -0.55
C LYS A 186 2.34 -15.29 -2.00
N THR A 187 3.54 -14.95 -2.47
CA THR A 187 3.76 -14.47 -3.84
C THR A 187 3.32 -15.51 -4.88
N GLY A 188 2.50 -15.09 -5.84
CA GLY A 188 2.07 -15.92 -6.98
C GLY A 188 1.22 -17.14 -6.60
N ALA A 189 0.74 -17.20 -5.36
CA ALA A 189 0.00 -18.35 -4.85
C ALA A 189 -1.05 -17.89 -3.83
N GLU A 190 -1.89 -16.93 -4.23
CA GLU A 190 -3.07 -16.51 -3.48
C GLU A 190 -4.06 -17.68 -3.33
N ASP A 191 -4.60 -17.82 -2.12
CA ASP A 191 -5.69 -18.75 -1.80
C ASP A 191 -7.01 -18.01 -1.58
N VAL A 192 -6.95 -16.83 -0.96
CA VAL A 192 -8.11 -16.00 -0.61
C VAL A 192 -7.90 -14.57 -1.06
N HIS A 193 -8.93 -13.96 -1.61
CA HIS A 193 -8.92 -12.59 -2.12
C HIS A 193 -9.84 -11.68 -1.31
N PHE A 194 -9.38 -10.46 -1.03
CA PHE A 194 -10.16 -9.41 -0.40
C PHE A 194 -10.97 -8.65 -1.46
N THR A 195 -12.29 -8.69 -1.37
CA THR A 195 -13.18 -7.99 -2.31
C THR A 195 -13.98 -6.91 -1.60
N SER A 196 -13.93 -5.70 -2.14
CA SER A 196 -14.89 -4.64 -1.83
C SER A 196 -15.91 -4.54 -2.95
N VAL A 197 -17.19 -4.72 -2.62
CA VAL A 197 -18.28 -4.54 -3.59
C VAL A 197 -18.47 -3.03 -3.79
N SER A 198 -17.77 -2.47 -4.78
CA SER A 198 -18.07 -1.15 -5.33
C SER A 198 -19.02 -1.34 -6.51
N PRO A 199 -20.16 -0.61 -6.57
CA PRO A 199 -21.16 -0.87 -7.62
C PRO A 199 -20.70 -0.62 -9.07
N ASN A 200 -19.48 -0.11 -9.33
CA ASN A 200 -19.03 0.30 -10.67
C ASN A 200 -17.49 0.24 -10.88
N GLN A 201 -16.82 -0.87 -10.61
CA GLN A 201 -15.43 -1.04 -11.11
C GLN A 201 -15.23 -2.42 -11.72
N GLU A 202 -15.11 -2.44 -13.05
CA GLU A 202 -14.49 -3.55 -13.78
C GLU A 202 -13.01 -3.61 -13.36
N TYR A 203 -12.50 -4.83 -13.15
CA TYR A 203 -11.13 -5.10 -12.74
C TYR A 203 -10.12 -4.44 -13.68
N GLU A 204 -9.42 -3.40 -13.20
CA GLU A 204 -8.14 -2.97 -13.73
C GLU A 204 -7.08 -3.18 -12.64
N ASP A 205 -6.10 -4.03 -12.93
CA ASP A 205 -4.86 -4.18 -12.15
C ASP A 205 -4.11 -2.84 -12.15
N ASP A 206 -4.40 -1.98 -11.17
CA ASP A 206 -3.68 -0.72 -11.00
C ASP A 206 -2.39 -0.94 -10.22
N VAL A 207 -1.31 -0.94 -10.99
CA VAL A 207 0.08 -0.84 -10.55
C VAL A 207 0.27 0.50 -9.84
N ASP A 208 0.49 0.47 -8.52
CA ASP A 208 0.94 1.61 -7.72
C ASP A 208 2.12 2.34 -8.41
N SER A 209 1.85 3.51 -8.97
CA SER A 209 2.85 4.54 -9.27
C SER A 209 2.70 5.67 -8.26
N GLU A 210 3.13 5.45 -7.02
CA GLU A 210 3.48 6.55 -6.14
C GLU A 210 4.96 6.91 -6.36
N ASN A 211 5.19 7.82 -7.29
CA ASN A 211 6.43 8.59 -7.40
C ASN A 211 6.12 9.98 -7.96
N GLY A 212 6.18 11.00 -7.09
CA GLY A 212 6.70 12.33 -7.45
C GLY A 212 5.73 13.51 -7.57
N ASP A 213 6.09 14.57 -6.85
CA ASP A 213 5.83 16.00 -7.11
C ASP A 213 4.45 16.59 -6.78
N ASN A 214 4.28 16.97 -5.51
CA ASN A 214 3.47 18.13 -5.14
C ASN A 214 4.39 19.35 -4.93
N ASN A 215 4.81 19.97 -6.03
CA ASN A 215 5.36 21.31 -5.99
C ASN A 215 4.93 22.09 -7.26
N GLU A 216 3.77 22.74 -7.23
CA GLU A 216 3.65 24.02 -7.93
C GLU A 216 2.61 24.95 -7.29
N LEU A 217 3.10 26.16 -7.02
CA LEU A 217 2.44 27.28 -6.38
C LEU A 217 1.21 27.80 -7.15
N SER A 218 0.21 28.14 -6.34
CA SER A 218 -0.82 29.17 -6.51
C SER A 218 -0.78 30.08 -7.76
N LYS A 219 -1.87 30.01 -8.53
CA LYS A 219 -2.30 31.00 -9.53
C LYS A 219 -2.71 32.31 -8.87
N ILE A 220 -2.25 33.44 -9.42
CA ILE A 220 -2.85 34.76 -9.23
C ILE A 220 -3.84 35.03 -10.37
N SER A 221 -5.10 35.26 -9.98
CA SER A 221 -6.13 36.15 -10.56
C SER A 221 -6.55 36.04 -12.03
N GLY A 222 -7.87 35.95 -12.25
CA GLY A 222 -8.48 36.29 -13.55
C GLY A 222 -9.95 35.88 -13.65
N HIS A 223 -10.82 36.79 -13.27
CA HIS A 223 -12.28 36.82 -13.47
C HIS A 223 -12.70 36.44 -14.91
N ASP A 224 -13.73 35.62 -15.11
CA ASP A 224 -14.97 36.08 -15.73
C ASP A 224 -16.07 35.01 -15.79
N LYS A 225 -17.28 35.45 -15.42
CA LYS A 225 -18.55 34.75 -15.56
C LYS A 225 -18.94 34.67 -17.03
N ARG A 226 -19.57 33.56 -17.45
CA ARG A 226 -20.69 33.61 -18.41
C ARG A 226 -21.59 32.39 -18.30
N ASP A 227 -22.85 32.75 -18.16
CA ASP A 227 -24.11 32.03 -18.13
C ASP A 227 -24.39 31.34 -19.48
N SER A 228 -24.94 30.13 -19.48
CA SER A 228 -25.69 29.53 -20.62
C SER A 228 -26.39 28.25 -20.20
N THR A 229 -27.71 28.37 -20.07
CA THR A 229 -28.71 27.31 -19.98
C THR A 229 -28.82 26.51 -21.28
N CYS A 230 -29.09 25.20 -21.19
CA CYS A 230 -29.94 24.48 -22.16
C CYS A 230 -30.42 23.13 -21.60
N GLU A 231 -31.70 22.87 -21.85
CA GLU A 231 -32.54 21.79 -21.33
C GLU A 231 -32.42 20.47 -22.12
N ASN A 232 -32.75 19.38 -21.41
CA ASN A 232 -33.37 18.11 -21.82
C ASN A 232 -33.23 17.59 -23.26
N SER A 233 -32.75 16.34 -23.37
CA SER A 233 -33.47 15.34 -24.17
C SER A 233 -33.34 13.95 -23.54
N TYR A 234 -34.49 13.42 -23.14
CA TYR A 234 -34.72 12.04 -22.73
C TYR A 234 -34.62 11.13 -23.95
N ILE A 235 -33.84 10.05 -23.86
CA ILE A 235 -34.04 8.85 -24.68
C ILE A 235 -34.05 7.65 -23.75
N HIS A 236 -35.26 7.13 -23.52
CA HIS A 236 -35.53 5.80 -23.03
C HIS A 236 -35.09 4.78 -24.08
N SER A 237 -34.32 3.78 -23.66
CA SER A 237 -34.21 2.51 -24.36
C SER A 237 -34.32 1.40 -23.32
N ASP A 238 -35.57 0.98 -23.08
CA ASP A 238 -35.89 -0.24 -22.35
C ASP A 238 -35.29 -1.43 -23.09
N SER A 239 -34.51 -2.23 -22.38
CA SER A 239 -34.12 -3.57 -22.79
C SER A 239 -34.03 -4.40 -21.52
N GLU A 240 -35.18 -4.93 -21.12
CA GLU A 240 -35.31 -5.97 -20.11
C GLU A 240 -34.51 -7.21 -20.55
N SER A 241 -33.37 -7.44 -19.90
CA SER A 241 -32.73 -8.74 -19.88
C SER A 241 -32.72 -9.23 -18.43
N ASP A 242 -33.79 -9.96 -18.09
CA ASP A 242 -33.87 -10.80 -16.90
C ASP A 242 -32.73 -11.83 -16.93
N TYR A 243 -31.73 -11.61 -16.08
CA TYR A 243 -30.82 -12.67 -15.64
C TYR A 243 -30.81 -12.67 -14.12
N SER A 244 -31.79 -13.37 -13.54
CA SER A 244 -31.76 -13.73 -12.13
C SER A 244 -30.70 -14.80 -11.90
N SER A 245 -29.52 -14.41 -11.43
CA SER A 245 -28.56 -15.33 -10.82
C SER A 245 -27.96 -14.70 -9.56
N VAL A 246 -28.59 -15.03 -8.42
CA VAL A 246 -28.04 -15.18 -7.07
C VAL A 246 -26.59 -14.67 -6.86
N THR A 247 -26.44 -13.42 -6.44
CA THR A 247 -25.61 -13.05 -5.27
C THR A 247 -26.29 -11.89 -4.54
N GLY A 248 -26.74 -12.14 -3.31
CA GLY A 248 -27.25 -11.08 -2.42
C GLY A 248 -26.08 -10.30 -1.83
N GLU A 249 -25.39 -9.52 -2.66
CA GLU A 249 -24.23 -8.75 -2.26
C GLU A 249 -24.67 -7.45 -1.59
N ASP A 250 -24.52 -7.39 -0.26
CA ASP A 250 -24.71 -6.17 0.52
C ASP A 250 -23.50 -5.24 0.27
N PRO A 251 -23.67 -4.06 -0.35
CA PRO A 251 -22.57 -3.13 -0.66
C PRO A 251 -21.89 -2.56 0.59
N MET A 252 -22.46 -2.78 1.77
CA MET A 252 -21.88 -2.39 3.06
C MET A 252 -20.96 -3.48 3.65
N MET A 253 -20.83 -4.62 2.98
CA MET A 253 -20.03 -5.76 3.42
C MET A 253 -18.82 -5.96 2.50
N LEU A 254 -17.66 -6.16 3.12
CA LEU A 254 -16.45 -6.67 2.50
C LEU A 254 -16.45 -8.20 2.58
N GLN A 255 -15.77 -8.87 1.65
CA GLN A 255 -15.72 -10.33 1.61
C GLN A 255 -14.29 -10.84 1.44
N MET A 256 -14.01 -11.97 2.09
CA MET A 256 -12.83 -12.80 1.83
C MET A 256 -13.31 -14.04 1.05
N ILE A 257 -12.90 -14.18 -0.21
CA ILE A 257 -13.39 -15.22 -1.12
C ILE A 257 -12.23 -16.10 -1.55
N MET A 258 -12.41 -17.41 -1.47
CA MET A 258 -11.41 -18.36 -1.94
C MET A 258 -11.27 -18.26 -3.47
N VAL A 259 -10.04 -18.08 -3.94
CA VAL A 259 -9.68 -18.07 -5.38
C VAL A 259 -8.93 -19.34 -5.78
N ARG A 260 -8.64 -20.22 -4.81
CA ARG A 260 -8.01 -21.51 -5.02
C ARG A 260 -8.48 -22.53 -3.99
N GLU A 261 -8.43 -23.80 -4.36
CA GLU A 261 -8.66 -24.90 -3.41
C GLU A 261 -7.53 -24.99 -2.36
N VAL A 262 -7.92 -25.16 -1.09
CA VAL A 262 -7.00 -25.40 0.04
C VAL A 262 -7.44 -26.64 0.78
N LYS A 263 -6.49 -27.51 1.16
CA LYS A 263 -6.79 -28.75 1.88
C LYS A 263 -6.88 -28.53 3.38
N SER A 264 -7.69 -29.35 4.04
CA SER A 264 -7.74 -29.38 5.50
C SER A 264 -6.34 -29.54 6.10
N GLY A 265 -6.00 -28.66 7.05
CA GLY A 265 -4.71 -28.60 7.72
C GLY A 265 -3.70 -27.62 7.13
N ASP A 266 -3.93 -27.11 5.91
CA ASP A 266 -3.04 -26.13 5.27
C ASP A 266 -3.40 -24.69 5.70
N GLU A 267 -2.39 -23.81 5.66
CA GLU A 267 -2.58 -22.37 5.86
C GLU A 267 -3.18 -21.74 4.59
N VAL A 268 -4.06 -20.76 4.81
CA VAL A 268 -4.73 -19.98 3.77
C VAL A 268 -3.98 -18.65 3.61
N PHE A 269 -3.47 -18.39 2.40
CA PHE A 269 -2.70 -17.19 2.12
C PHE A 269 -3.47 -16.17 1.28
N ASN A 270 -3.33 -14.90 1.63
CA ASN A 270 -3.68 -13.77 0.78
C ASN A 270 -2.50 -13.42 -0.16
N THR A 271 -2.69 -12.45 -1.04
CA THR A 271 -1.59 -11.81 -1.78
C THR A 271 -1.51 -10.32 -1.52
N TYR A 272 -0.29 -9.83 -1.43
CA TYR A 272 0.10 -8.42 -1.41
C TYR A 272 0.52 -7.95 -2.81
N GLY A 273 0.34 -8.80 -3.82
CA GLY A 273 0.70 -8.55 -5.21
C GLY A 273 2.06 -9.15 -5.61
N SER A 274 2.44 -8.87 -6.85
CA SER A 274 3.69 -9.36 -7.47
C SER A 274 4.84 -8.38 -7.21
N LEU A 275 5.37 -8.39 -6.00
CA LEU A 275 6.35 -7.41 -5.51
C LEU A 275 7.77 -8.00 -5.43
N GLY A 276 8.79 -7.19 -5.79
CA GLY A 276 10.19 -7.52 -5.56
C GLY A 276 10.61 -7.39 -4.10
N ASN A 277 11.77 -7.93 -3.72
CA ASN A 277 12.18 -8.01 -2.31
C ASN A 277 12.37 -6.65 -1.65
N ALA A 278 12.80 -5.63 -2.39
CA ALA A 278 12.89 -4.26 -1.86
C ALA A 278 11.51 -3.71 -1.45
N ALA A 279 10.49 -3.92 -2.28
CA ALA A 279 9.12 -3.49 -1.96
C ALA A 279 8.52 -4.31 -0.81
N LEU A 280 8.73 -5.63 -0.81
CA LEU A 280 8.29 -6.51 0.30
C LEU A 280 8.91 -6.09 1.63
N LEU A 281 10.22 -5.82 1.65
CA LEU A 281 10.90 -5.40 2.86
C LEU A 281 10.45 -4.01 3.33
N HIS A 282 10.27 -3.08 2.39
CA HIS A 282 9.84 -1.71 2.69
C HIS A 282 8.43 -1.66 3.31
N ARG A 283 7.47 -2.39 2.71
CA ARG A 283 6.05 -2.34 3.09
C ARG A 283 5.66 -3.35 4.18
N TYR A 284 6.28 -4.55 4.18
CA TYR A 284 5.85 -5.67 5.03
C TYR A 284 6.95 -6.27 5.92
N GLY A 285 8.21 -5.86 5.77
CA GLY A 285 9.26 -6.21 6.72
C GLY A 285 9.86 -7.62 6.52
N PHE A 286 9.61 -8.25 5.37
CA PHE A 286 10.20 -9.53 5.01
C PHE A 286 10.71 -9.56 3.58
N THR A 287 11.46 -10.60 3.24
CA THR A 287 11.90 -10.90 1.87
C THR A 287 11.68 -12.38 1.61
N GLU A 288 11.55 -12.74 0.33
CA GLU A 288 11.37 -14.12 -0.09
C GLU A 288 12.62 -14.64 -0.79
N ALA A 289 13.01 -15.86 -0.42
CA ALA A 289 14.05 -16.58 -1.14
C ALA A 289 13.53 -16.96 -2.53
N HIS A 290 14.34 -16.71 -3.57
CA HIS A 290 14.00 -17.03 -4.96
C HIS A 290 12.75 -16.32 -5.51
N ASN A 291 12.47 -15.10 -5.05
CA ASN A 291 11.37 -14.28 -5.56
C ASN A 291 11.52 -14.02 -7.09
N PRO A 292 10.60 -14.49 -7.93
CA PRO A 292 10.69 -14.31 -9.39
C PRO A 292 10.44 -12.87 -9.84
N PHE A 293 9.86 -12.03 -8.98
CA PHE A 293 9.59 -10.61 -9.23
C PHE A 293 10.69 -9.70 -8.67
N ASP A 294 11.79 -10.27 -8.17
CA ASP A 294 12.88 -9.47 -7.62
C ASP A 294 13.55 -8.61 -8.69
N ILE A 295 13.91 -7.39 -8.31
CA ILE A 295 14.46 -6.39 -9.22
C ILE A 295 15.77 -5.83 -8.67
N VAL A 296 16.66 -5.44 -9.58
CA VAL A 296 17.88 -4.71 -9.24
C VAL A 296 17.90 -3.41 -10.02
N ASN A 297 17.92 -2.31 -9.28
CA ASN A 297 17.98 -0.97 -9.86
C ASN A 297 19.44 -0.58 -10.13
N ILE A 298 19.70 -0.08 -11.35
CA ILE A 298 21.00 0.48 -11.74
C ILE A 298 20.82 1.97 -11.93
N ASP A 299 21.44 2.75 -11.05
CA ASP A 299 21.39 4.20 -11.11
C ASP A 299 21.94 4.72 -12.44
N LEU A 300 21.17 5.58 -13.11
CA LEU A 300 21.59 6.22 -14.34
C LEU A 300 22.89 7.00 -14.15
N GLU A 301 23.09 7.66 -13.01
CA GLU A 301 24.34 8.39 -12.73
C GLU A 301 25.55 7.45 -12.76
N LEU A 302 25.40 6.22 -12.25
CA LEU A 302 26.45 5.20 -12.31
C LEU A 302 26.75 4.82 -13.78
N VAL A 303 25.71 4.62 -14.60
CA VAL A 303 25.86 4.34 -16.04
C VAL A 303 26.56 5.50 -16.75
N LEU A 304 26.22 6.74 -16.42
CA LEU A 304 26.84 7.93 -17.03
C LEU A 304 28.30 8.09 -16.62
N LYS A 305 28.62 7.85 -15.35
CA LYS A 305 29.98 7.88 -14.83
C LYS A 305 30.85 6.83 -15.51
N TRP A 306 30.33 5.61 -15.65
CA TRP A 306 31.02 4.54 -16.39
C TRP A 306 31.17 4.86 -17.88
N GLY A 307 30.13 5.38 -18.53
CA GLY A 307 30.22 5.82 -19.92
C GLY A 307 31.28 6.91 -20.12
N CYS A 308 31.35 7.90 -19.21
CA CYS A 308 32.35 8.97 -19.27
C CYS A 308 33.78 8.51 -18.99
N SER A 309 34.00 7.36 -18.33
CA SER A 309 35.35 6.83 -18.13
C SER A 309 35.89 6.11 -19.37
N LEU A 310 34.99 5.62 -20.23
CA LEU A 310 35.35 4.86 -21.43
C LEU A 310 35.34 5.70 -22.72
N PHE A 311 34.50 6.73 -22.79
CA PHE A 311 34.30 7.50 -24.01
C PHE A 311 34.56 8.99 -23.83
N SER A 312 34.87 9.66 -24.94
CA SER A 312 35.03 11.12 -24.95
C SER A 312 33.73 11.84 -24.54
N SER A 313 33.85 13.00 -23.90
CA SER A 313 32.71 13.80 -23.45
C SER A 313 31.77 14.22 -24.61
N ARG A 314 32.29 14.34 -25.84
CA ARG A 314 31.46 14.59 -27.03
C ARG A 314 30.55 13.39 -27.33
N TYR A 315 31.10 12.19 -27.27
CA TYR A 315 30.35 10.95 -27.51
C TYR A 315 29.29 10.73 -26.43
N CYS A 316 29.64 10.86 -25.14
CA CYS A 316 28.67 10.72 -24.04
C CYS A 316 27.51 11.72 -24.16
N ARG A 317 27.80 13.00 -24.45
CA ARG A 317 26.77 14.04 -24.62
C ARG A 317 25.85 13.77 -25.82
N ALA A 318 26.40 13.28 -26.93
CA ALA A 318 25.59 12.92 -28.10
C ALA A 318 24.64 11.76 -27.79
N ARG A 319 25.11 10.73 -27.08
CA ARG A 319 24.30 9.57 -26.65
C ARG A 319 23.24 9.96 -25.63
N LEU A 320 23.59 10.77 -24.64
CA LEU A 320 22.64 11.35 -23.69
C LEU A 320 21.55 12.17 -24.36
N SER A 321 21.91 13.01 -25.34
CA SER A 321 20.94 13.78 -26.10
C SER A 321 19.99 12.88 -26.89
N LEU A 322 20.50 11.79 -27.46
CA LEU A 322 19.66 10.79 -28.12
C LEU A 322 18.68 10.15 -27.14
N TRP A 323 19.16 9.69 -25.97
CA TRP A 323 18.32 9.07 -24.93
C TRP A 323 17.16 9.97 -24.51
N ARG A 324 17.44 11.25 -24.24
CA ARG A 324 16.41 12.24 -23.92
C ARG A 324 15.38 12.42 -25.05
N ARG A 325 15.80 12.37 -26.32
CA ARG A 325 14.90 12.52 -27.47
C ARG A 325 13.97 11.32 -27.66
N ILE A 326 14.35 10.14 -27.18
CA ILE A 326 13.53 8.93 -27.24
C ILE A 326 12.83 8.65 -25.90
N ASN A 327 12.66 9.68 -25.06
CA ASN A 327 12.03 9.62 -23.73
C ASN A 327 12.63 8.57 -22.77
N ILE A 328 13.91 8.24 -22.94
CA ILE A 328 14.66 7.50 -21.93
C ILE A 328 15.17 8.52 -20.93
N SER A 329 14.38 8.74 -19.88
CA SER A 329 14.72 9.58 -18.74
C SER A 329 14.33 8.87 -17.45
N GLY A 330 15.31 8.68 -16.56
CA GLY A 330 15.12 8.49 -15.12
C GLY A 330 14.50 7.18 -14.63
N SER A 331 13.53 6.60 -15.34
CA SER A 331 12.74 5.47 -14.83
C SER A 331 12.81 4.28 -15.79
N ILE A 332 13.39 3.21 -15.23
CA ILE A 332 13.41 1.78 -15.57
C ILE A 332 12.86 1.40 -16.97
N ILE A 333 13.68 0.70 -17.77
CA ILE A 333 13.28 -0.46 -18.61
C ILE A 333 14.53 -1.17 -19.18
N HIS A 334 14.66 -2.47 -18.86
CA HIS A 334 15.48 -3.49 -19.54
C HIS A 334 16.99 -3.24 -19.72
N VAL A 335 17.74 -2.96 -18.65
CA VAL A 335 19.20 -2.72 -18.72
C VAL A 335 19.99 -3.90 -19.34
N ILE A 336 19.51 -5.15 -19.25
CA ILE A 336 20.25 -6.34 -19.74
C ILE A 336 20.34 -6.40 -21.28
N SER A 337 19.26 -6.10 -22.01
CA SER A 337 19.30 -6.07 -23.49
C SER A 337 20.18 -4.92 -24.01
N TRP A 338 20.32 -3.84 -23.25
CA TRP A 338 21.06 -2.65 -23.69
C TRP A 338 22.54 -2.68 -23.35
N ILE A 339 22.95 -3.29 -22.23
CA ILE A 339 24.37 -3.62 -22.00
C ILE A 339 24.86 -4.55 -23.13
N LEU A 340 24.04 -5.53 -23.51
CA LEU A 340 24.32 -6.40 -24.66
C LEU A 340 24.32 -5.62 -25.99
N ALA A 341 23.40 -4.69 -26.24
CA ALA A 341 23.43 -3.85 -27.44
C ALA A 341 24.67 -2.95 -27.49
N PHE A 342 25.09 -2.39 -26.35
CA PHE A 342 26.30 -1.58 -26.22
C PHE A 342 27.58 -2.42 -26.41
N ALA A 343 27.58 -3.69 -25.96
CA ALA A 343 28.67 -4.66 -26.14
C ALA A 343 28.72 -5.30 -27.55
N LEU A 344 27.57 -5.53 -28.18
CA LEU A 344 27.46 -6.09 -29.53
C LEU A 344 27.84 -5.06 -30.60
N GLN A 345 27.47 -3.79 -30.40
CA GLN A 345 27.81 -2.71 -31.33
C GLN A 345 29.31 -2.33 -31.25
N THR A 346 29.97 -2.60 -30.12
CA THR A 346 31.43 -2.43 -29.97
C THR A 346 32.23 -3.60 -30.57
N ARG A 347 31.75 -4.85 -30.50
CA ARG A 347 32.39 -5.99 -31.20
C ARG A 347 32.41 -5.81 -32.72
N LEU A 348 31.34 -5.28 -33.31
CA LEU A 348 31.25 -5.00 -34.76
C LEU A 348 32.25 -3.93 -35.24
N VAL A 349 32.57 -2.94 -34.39
CA VAL A 349 33.52 -1.87 -34.74
C VAL A 349 34.98 -2.35 -34.62
N GLN A 350 35.27 -3.30 -33.72
CA GLN A 350 36.62 -3.87 -33.57
C GLN A 350 36.97 -4.98 -34.59
N THR A 351 35.98 -5.58 -35.26
CA THR A 351 36.23 -6.58 -36.34
C THR A 351 36.32 -5.96 -37.74
N LEU A 352 36.03 -4.67 -37.87
CA LEU A 352 36.06 -3.92 -39.14
C LEU A 352 37.17 -2.86 -39.21
N ALA A 353 38.10 -2.88 -38.26
CA ALA A 353 39.35 -2.11 -38.26
C ALA A 353 40.53 -3.08 -38.25
#